data_AF-A0A1E3B2T2-F1
#
_entry.id   AF-A0A1E3B2T2-F1
#
_cell.length_a   1.000
_cell.length_b   1.000
_cell.length_c   1.000
_cell.angle_alpha   90.00
_cell.angle_beta   90.00
_cell.angle_gamma   90.00
#
_symmetry.space_group_name_H-M   'P 1'
#
loop_
_entity.id
_entity.type
_entity.pdbx_description
1 polymer ?
#
loop_
_entity_poly.entity_id
_entity_poly.type
_entity_poly.pdbx_seq_one_letter_code
_entity_poly.pdbx_strand_id
1 'polypeptide(L)'
;MTQIKRKTSSSSERPCKKVRFTIDNEIVGVFDHQPSQLDASTIKSVNELSESEKNQWRRYSNPEDFFNYTGWDQGLMEEFKQSYYFDTGTGRVSFYNWLIRKAQGELSAVHHRLELLGMNEKINWIFIQPLYGSMKSITEDNMMYTCIQLKRINHSLHPTQDWKYADLLSRLLPRKKVQYGLSEGAFHSEERLTADGHRQSDFVCEKLLQYYNSYDPNQHAAPYASIVGGTAKSFMIQQLAVQHGIYIAYASLAHELSNAYPRRSEIADRFPKDGIRRELEKFWECYIVTSLADIEACRTAGITPAGFYNLQTKRPYYGYQKEFADRVMSLFNMYPRLRHTEVVKKQRIKVQAILSSRVDHAQVLLRRWRLELESNGDNCKIPSSQAGGVKPRALICVDEAHELFDNNSSFKFHAFRGAIRQRDLSRDLSNFVPQDGAFGVSIGTDHSMEERATVAIGVGKKMFPPITIPTI
;
A
#
# COMPACT_ATOMS: atom_id res chain seq x y z
N MET A 1 48.71 -4.68 42.90
CA MET A 1 49.41 -4.67 41.59
C MET A 1 49.07 -5.96 40.87
N THR A 2 48.13 -5.91 39.92
CA THR A 2 47.72 -7.08 39.14
C THR A 2 47.49 -6.61 37.70
N GLN A 3 48.40 -6.98 36.79
CA GLN A 3 48.30 -6.65 35.37
C GLN A 3 47.35 -7.64 34.69
N ILE A 4 46.26 -7.15 34.11
CA ILE A 4 45.41 -7.92 33.20
C ILE A 4 45.88 -7.63 31.76
N LYS A 5 46.55 -8.60 31.15
CA LYS A 5 46.87 -8.59 29.71
C LYS A 5 45.60 -8.92 28.90
N ARG A 6 45.14 -7.97 28.09
CA ARG A 6 44.13 -8.19 27.04
C ARG A 6 44.81 -8.86 25.83
N LYS A 7 44.39 -10.09 25.52
CA LYS A 7 44.62 -10.75 24.23
C LYS A 7 43.45 -10.39 23.31
N THR A 8 43.71 -9.66 22.22
CA THR A 8 42.74 -9.44 21.13
C THR A 8 42.91 -10.54 20.10
N SER A 9 41.95 -11.47 20.02
CA SER A 9 41.76 -12.35 18.87
C SER A 9 40.77 -11.71 17.91
N SER A 10 41.23 -11.41 16.71
CA SER A 10 40.41 -10.95 15.58
C SER A 10 39.66 -12.14 14.95
N SER A 11 38.38 -12.28 15.26
CA SER A 11 37.45 -13.00 14.38
C SER A 11 36.41 -12.00 13.85
N SER A 12 36.47 -11.76 12.55
CA SER A 12 35.56 -10.87 11.83
C SER A 12 34.28 -11.61 11.48
N GLU A 13 33.47 -11.96 12.48
CA GLU A 13 32.08 -12.34 12.24
C GLU A 13 31.20 -11.13 12.53
N ARG A 14 30.56 -10.59 11.49
CA ARG A 14 29.60 -9.50 11.64
C ARG A 14 28.38 -10.06 12.41
N PRO A 15 28.03 -9.51 13.58
CA PRO A 15 26.88 -10.00 14.32
C PRO A 15 25.60 -9.65 13.56
N CYS A 16 24.82 -10.68 13.18
CA CYS A 16 23.44 -10.52 12.74
C CYS A 16 22.65 -9.84 13.86
N LYS A 17 22.20 -8.60 13.63
CA LYS A 17 21.33 -7.89 14.56
C LYS A 17 19.95 -8.55 14.58
N LYS A 18 19.68 -9.37 15.60
CA LYS A 18 18.33 -9.79 15.95
C LYS A 18 17.59 -8.61 16.56
N VAL A 19 16.53 -8.15 15.91
CA VAL A 19 15.62 -7.15 16.49
C VAL A 19 14.61 -7.90 17.35
N ARG A 20 14.73 -7.78 18.67
CA ARG A 20 13.73 -8.30 19.61
C ARG A 20 12.70 -7.22 19.89
N PHE A 21 11.43 -7.57 19.75
CA PHE A 21 10.33 -6.73 20.18
C PHE A 21 9.83 -7.24 21.54
N THR A 22 9.84 -6.35 22.53
CA THR A 22 9.23 -6.57 23.83
C THR A 22 8.20 -5.49 24.09
N ILE A 23 6.97 -5.89 24.38
CA ILE A 23 5.94 -5.03 24.94
C ILE A 23 5.64 -5.59 26.33
N ASP A 24 5.78 -4.76 27.35
CA ASP A 24 5.52 -5.12 28.76
C ASP A 24 6.26 -6.41 29.22
N ASN A 25 7.53 -6.56 28.80
CA ASN A 25 8.42 -7.71 29.08
C ASN A 25 8.03 -9.07 28.46
N GLU A 26 7.00 -9.13 27.60
CA GLU A 26 6.70 -10.33 26.81
C GLU A 26 7.32 -10.22 25.41
N ILE A 27 7.99 -11.29 24.97
CA ILE A 27 8.56 -11.41 23.62
C ILE A 27 7.40 -11.75 22.68
N VAL A 28 6.98 -10.77 21.88
CA VAL A 28 5.84 -10.91 20.95
C VAL A 28 6.26 -11.62 19.64
N GLY A 29 7.57 -11.79 19.40
CA GLY A 29 8.08 -12.60 18.30
C GLY A 29 9.58 -12.44 18.07
N VAL A 30 10.23 -13.50 17.56
CA VAL A 30 11.60 -13.49 17.06
C VAL A 30 11.55 -13.78 15.56
N PHE A 31 11.87 -12.78 14.75
CA PHE A 31 12.02 -12.98 13.30
C PHE A 31 13.48 -13.29 12.99
N ASP A 32 13.79 -14.55 12.75
CA ASP A 32 15.03 -14.94 12.07
C ASP A 32 14.76 -14.90 10.56
N HIS A 33 15.36 -13.94 9.87
CA HIS A 33 15.34 -13.87 8.41
C HIS A 33 16.79 -13.76 7.90
N GLN A 34 17.42 -14.91 7.66
CA GLN A 34 18.41 -14.98 6.59
C GLN A 34 17.69 -15.55 5.37
N PRO A 35 17.23 -14.71 4.44
CA PRO A 35 16.84 -15.21 3.13
C PRO A 35 18.10 -15.80 2.48
N SER A 36 18.00 -17.00 1.92
CA SER A 36 18.85 -17.37 0.79
C SER A 36 18.69 -16.24 -0.23
N GLN A 37 19.70 -15.39 -0.35
CA GLN A 37 19.69 -14.29 -1.30
C GLN A 37 19.83 -14.90 -2.69
N LEU A 38 18.70 -15.31 -3.27
CA LEU A 38 18.57 -15.28 -4.72
C LEU A 38 18.88 -13.84 -5.12
N ASP A 39 20.04 -13.64 -5.73
CA ASP A 39 20.48 -12.33 -6.19
C ASP A 39 19.45 -11.82 -7.21
N ALA A 40 18.57 -10.94 -6.75
CA ALA A 40 17.38 -10.52 -7.47
C ALA A 40 17.71 -9.86 -8.83
N SER A 41 18.97 -9.48 -9.05
CA SER A 41 19.48 -8.87 -10.26
C SER A 41 19.71 -9.86 -11.43
N THR A 42 19.70 -11.16 -11.19
CA THR A 42 20.09 -12.17 -12.21
C THR A 42 18.94 -12.89 -12.91
N ILE A 43 17.70 -12.69 -12.48
CA ILE A 43 16.55 -13.41 -13.03
C ILE A 43 16.01 -12.68 -14.27
N LYS A 44 16.22 -13.26 -15.45
CA LYS A 44 15.64 -12.77 -16.71
C LYS A 44 14.14 -13.03 -16.76
N SER A 45 13.38 -12.07 -17.30
CA SER A 45 11.96 -12.28 -17.57
C SER A 45 11.78 -13.30 -18.69
N VAL A 46 10.61 -13.96 -18.74
CA VAL A 46 10.27 -14.93 -19.79
C VAL A 46 10.34 -14.29 -21.17
N ASN A 47 10.13 -12.98 -21.33
CA ASN A 47 10.26 -12.33 -22.64
C ASN A 47 11.69 -11.99 -23.04
N GLU A 48 12.62 -11.95 -22.08
CA GLU A 48 14.05 -11.68 -22.34
C GLU A 48 14.84 -12.94 -22.70
N LEU A 49 14.30 -14.12 -22.40
CA LEU A 49 14.94 -15.40 -22.71
C LEU A 49 14.78 -15.77 -24.18
N SER A 50 15.86 -16.26 -24.77
CA SER A 50 15.80 -16.91 -26.08
C SER A 50 14.99 -18.20 -26.01
N GLU A 51 14.45 -18.64 -27.15
CA GLU A 51 13.76 -19.93 -27.23
C GLU A 51 14.66 -21.11 -26.84
N SER A 52 15.96 -21.03 -27.12
CA SER A 52 16.95 -22.04 -26.74
C SER A 52 17.23 -22.08 -25.24
N GLU A 53 17.20 -20.94 -24.54
CA GLU A 53 17.31 -20.91 -23.08
C GLU A 53 16.05 -21.54 -22.45
N LYS A 54 14.86 -21.25 -22.98
CA LYS A 54 13.59 -21.77 -22.46
C LYS A 54 13.42 -23.26 -22.68
N ASN A 55 13.84 -23.80 -23.83
CA ASN A 55 13.65 -25.21 -24.17
C ASN A 55 14.76 -26.14 -23.65
N GLN A 56 15.76 -25.62 -22.92
CA GLN A 56 16.91 -26.38 -22.44
C GLN A 56 16.52 -27.59 -21.59
N TRP A 57 15.41 -27.51 -20.83
CA TRP A 57 14.90 -28.64 -20.03
C TRP A 57 14.56 -29.88 -20.87
N ARG A 58 14.23 -29.71 -22.16
CA ARG A 58 13.92 -30.80 -23.10
C ARG A 58 15.14 -31.63 -23.51
N ARG A 59 16.35 -31.28 -23.04
CA ARG A 59 17.57 -32.07 -23.29
C ARG A 59 17.73 -33.24 -22.33
N TYR A 60 17.09 -33.18 -21.17
CA TYR A 60 17.21 -34.18 -20.12
C TYR A 60 16.15 -35.27 -20.30
N SER A 61 16.51 -36.53 -20.05
CA SER A 61 15.63 -37.68 -20.25
C SER A 61 15.45 -38.54 -19.00
N ASN A 62 16.08 -38.17 -17.89
CA ASN A 62 15.97 -38.82 -16.59
C ASN A 62 15.87 -37.77 -15.47
N PRO A 63 15.34 -38.15 -14.29
CA PRO A 63 15.22 -37.25 -13.14
C PRO A 63 16.54 -36.65 -12.66
N GLU A 64 17.61 -37.43 -12.60
CA GLU A 64 18.90 -37.03 -12.03
C GLU A 64 19.55 -35.89 -12.81
N ASP A 65 19.68 -36.03 -14.12
CA ASP A 65 20.30 -35.01 -14.97
C ASP A 65 19.47 -33.72 -14.97
N PHE A 66 18.14 -33.84 -14.98
CA PHE A 66 17.24 -32.69 -14.87
C PHE A 66 17.39 -31.99 -13.52
N PHE A 67 17.44 -32.75 -12.42
CA PHE A 67 17.57 -32.20 -11.07
C PHE A 67 18.92 -31.50 -10.87
N ASN A 68 20.00 -32.07 -11.41
CA ASN A 68 21.32 -31.45 -11.42
C ASN A 68 21.34 -30.15 -12.22
N TYR A 69 20.64 -30.10 -13.35
CA TYR A 69 20.50 -28.90 -14.16
C TYR A 69 19.78 -27.75 -13.45
N THR A 70 18.70 -28.03 -12.71
CA THR A 70 17.91 -26.97 -12.07
C THR A 70 18.65 -26.29 -10.92
N GLY A 71 19.61 -27.00 -10.30
CA GLY A 71 20.34 -26.55 -9.13
C GLY A 71 19.48 -26.53 -7.86
N TRP A 72 18.48 -27.42 -7.78
CA TRP A 72 17.67 -27.58 -6.58
C TRP A 72 18.45 -28.30 -5.46
N ASP A 73 17.92 -28.27 -4.24
CA ASP A 73 18.53 -28.91 -3.07
C ASP A 73 18.68 -30.42 -3.28
N GLN A 74 19.93 -30.90 -3.29
CA GLN A 74 20.28 -32.30 -3.53
C GLN A 74 19.68 -33.26 -2.48
N GLY A 75 19.35 -32.77 -1.28
CA GLY A 75 18.64 -33.55 -0.27
C GLY A 75 17.25 -34.03 -0.71
N LEU A 76 16.69 -33.44 -1.77
CA LEU A 76 15.33 -33.72 -2.28
C LEU A 76 15.33 -34.51 -3.58
N MET A 77 16.49 -34.92 -4.09
CA MET A 77 16.61 -35.67 -5.34
C MET A 77 15.88 -37.02 -5.27
N GLU A 78 15.98 -37.73 -4.13
CA GLU A 78 15.33 -39.03 -3.98
C GLU A 78 13.80 -38.92 -3.92
N GLU A 79 13.25 -37.90 -3.27
CA GLU A 79 11.80 -37.63 -3.29
C GLU A 79 11.30 -37.33 -4.71
N PHE A 80 12.05 -36.52 -5.46
CA PHE A 80 11.74 -36.19 -6.85
C PHE A 80 11.75 -37.44 -7.76
N LYS A 81 12.76 -38.31 -7.59
CA LYS A 81 12.86 -39.60 -8.30
C LYS A 81 11.71 -40.52 -7.97
N GLN A 82 11.40 -40.69 -6.68
CA GLN A 82 10.28 -41.53 -6.23
C GLN A 82 8.96 -41.04 -6.81
N SER A 83 8.71 -39.72 -6.84
CA SER A 83 7.51 -39.16 -7.46
C SER A 83 7.40 -39.48 -8.96
N TYR A 84 8.51 -39.55 -9.70
CA TYR A 84 8.49 -39.93 -11.12
C TYR A 84 8.22 -41.43 -11.33
N TYR A 85 8.94 -42.29 -10.62
CA TYR A 85 8.82 -43.75 -10.76
C TYR A 85 7.50 -44.30 -10.24
N PHE A 86 6.84 -43.59 -9.31
CA PHE A 86 5.51 -43.94 -8.85
C PHE A 86 4.43 -43.61 -9.89
N ASP A 87 4.54 -42.45 -10.57
CA ASP A 87 3.49 -41.93 -11.45
C ASP A 87 3.55 -42.48 -12.89
N THR A 88 4.70 -42.99 -13.35
CA THR A 88 4.90 -43.29 -14.78
C THR A 88 5.87 -44.45 -15.06
N GLY A 89 5.77 -45.02 -16.27
CA GLY A 89 6.74 -45.98 -16.80
C GLY A 89 8.06 -45.35 -17.25
N THR A 90 9.06 -46.19 -17.54
CA THR A 90 10.41 -45.74 -17.96
C THR A 90 10.42 -45.16 -19.37
N GLY A 91 11.10 -44.03 -19.57
CA GLY A 91 11.43 -43.51 -20.90
C GLY A 91 11.27 -42.00 -21.05
N ARG A 92 11.92 -41.45 -22.08
CA ARG A 92 12.03 -40.00 -22.32
C ARG A 92 10.67 -39.29 -22.48
N VAL A 93 9.74 -39.89 -23.23
CA VAL A 93 8.39 -39.32 -23.44
C VAL A 93 7.59 -39.31 -22.15
N SER A 94 7.64 -40.41 -21.38
CA SER A 94 6.99 -40.51 -20.07
C SER A 94 7.51 -39.46 -19.10
N PHE A 95 8.84 -39.24 -19.07
CA PHE A 95 9.49 -38.23 -18.24
C PHE A 95 9.05 -36.81 -18.61
N TYR A 96 8.97 -36.47 -19.91
CA TYR A 96 8.48 -35.15 -20.33
C TYR A 96 7.03 -34.90 -19.95
N ASN A 97 6.15 -35.86 -20.23
CA ASN A 97 4.74 -35.73 -19.90
C ASN A 97 4.53 -35.62 -18.38
N TRP A 98 5.35 -36.32 -17.59
CA TRP A 98 5.36 -36.20 -16.14
C TRP A 98 5.81 -34.80 -15.68
N LEU A 99 6.92 -34.28 -16.20
CA LEU A 99 7.40 -32.93 -15.86
C LEU A 99 6.36 -31.85 -16.14
N ILE A 100 5.74 -31.87 -17.32
CA ILE A 100 4.69 -30.93 -17.72
C ILE A 100 3.51 -31.02 -16.74
N ARG A 101 3.03 -32.23 -16.45
CA ARG A 101 1.91 -32.44 -15.52
C ARG A 101 2.23 -31.96 -14.12
N LYS A 102 3.44 -32.25 -13.63
CA LYS A 102 3.91 -31.81 -12.30
C LYS A 102 3.97 -30.29 -12.22
N ALA A 103 4.59 -29.64 -13.20
CA ALA A 103 4.67 -28.19 -13.27
C ALA A 103 3.29 -27.53 -13.38
N GLN A 104 2.39 -28.10 -14.18
CA GLN A 104 1.01 -27.62 -14.29
C GLN A 104 0.27 -27.72 -12.95
N GLY A 105 0.38 -28.85 -12.26
CA GLY A 105 -0.25 -29.05 -10.94
C GLY A 105 0.27 -28.06 -9.90
N GLU A 106 1.58 -27.83 -9.88
CA GLU A 106 2.22 -26.89 -8.94
C GLU A 106 1.85 -25.43 -9.24
N LEU A 107 1.91 -25.02 -10.51
CA LEU A 107 1.51 -23.66 -10.90
C LEU A 107 0.02 -23.42 -10.67
N SER A 108 -0.83 -24.44 -10.83
CA SER A 108 -2.25 -24.36 -10.49
C SER A 108 -2.45 -24.18 -8.97
N ALA A 109 -1.69 -24.90 -8.14
CA ALA A 109 -1.73 -24.75 -6.70
C ALA A 109 -1.24 -23.36 -6.25
N VAL A 110 -0.18 -22.82 -6.86
CA VAL A 110 0.28 -21.45 -6.61
C VAL A 110 -0.78 -20.45 -7.06
N HIS A 111 -1.33 -20.58 -8.28
CA HIS A 111 -2.39 -19.70 -8.78
C HIS A 111 -3.56 -19.62 -7.81
N HIS A 112 -4.10 -20.77 -7.40
CA HIS A 112 -5.23 -20.83 -6.48
C HIS A 112 -4.92 -20.17 -5.12
N ARG A 113 -3.73 -20.42 -4.56
CA ARG A 113 -3.32 -19.78 -3.29
C ARG A 113 -3.18 -18.28 -3.42
N LEU A 114 -2.52 -17.80 -4.47
CA LEU A 114 -2.35 -16.36 -4.70
C LEU A 114 -3.69 -15.68 -5.02
N GLU A 115 -4.63 -16.38 -5.64
CA GLU A 115 -6.00 -15.92 -5.85
C GLU A 115 -6.75 -15.74 -4.53
N LEU A 116 -6.72 -16.74 -3.64
CA LEU A 116 -7.32 -16.63 -2.30
C LEU A 116 -6.74 -15.48 -1.47
N LEU A 117 -5.47 -15.13 -1.71
CA LEU A 117 -4.78 -14.01 -1.04
C LEU A 117 -4.93 -12.67 -1.76
N GLY A 118 -5.60 -12.61 -2.91
CA GLY A 118 -5.71 -11.39 -3.72
C GLY A 118 -4.39 -10.93 -4.36
N MET A 119 -3.36 -11.78 -4.37
CA MET A 119 -2.05 -11.50 -4.97
C MET A 119 -1.99 -11.84 -6.47
N ASN A 120 -3.06 -12.44 -7.00
CA ASN A 120 -3.15 -12.93 -8.37
C ASN A 120 -3.23 -11.83 -9.44
N GLU A 121 -3.73 -10.65 -9.09
CA GLU A 121 -4.16 -9.63 -10.06
C GLU A 121 -3.05 -9.12 -10.99
N LYS A 122 -1.80 -9.17 -10.52
CA LYS A 122 -0.62 -8.65 -11.25
C LYS A 122 0.05 -9.70 -12.14
N ILE A 123 -0.28 -10.97 -11.92
CA ILE A 123 0.42 -12.08 -12.55
C ILE A 123 -0.30 -12.44 -13.84
N ASN A 124 0.44 -12.48 -14.94
CA ASN A 124 -0.12 -12.78 -16.26
C ASN A 124 -0.05 -14.27 -16.56
N TRP A 125 -0.97 -15.02 -15.97
CA TRP A 125 -1.02 -16.48 -16.09
C TRP A 125 -1.23 -16.99 -17.51
N ILE A 126 -1.75 -16.17 -18.42
CA ILE A 126 -1.94 -16.54 -19.84
C ILE A 126 -0.63 -17.00 -20.50
N PHE A 127 0.53 -16.55 -20.00
CA PHE A 127 1.84 -16.95 -20.53
C PHE A 127 2.28 -18.37 -20.14
N ILE A 128 1.65 -18.97 -19.12
CA ILE A 128 2.05 -20.25 -18.53
C ILE A 128 0.89 -21.22 -18.29
N GLN A 129 -0.37 -20.76 -18.39
CA GLN A 129 -1.55 -21.61 -18.33
C GLN A 129 -2.02 -21.98 -19.74
N PRO A 130 -2.30 -23.27 -20.01
CA PRO A 130 -2.92 -23.67 -21.27
C PRO A 130 -4.35 -23.12 -21.32
N LEU A 131 -4.63 -22.22 -22.27
CA LEU A 131 -6.00 -21.91 -22.64
C LEU A 131 -6.58 -23.13 -23.35
N TYR A 132 -7.71 -23.67 -22.83
CA TYR A 132 -8.47 -24.80 -23.36
C TYR A 132 -8.17 -25.15 -24.84
N GLY A 133 -7.38 -26.21 -25.06
CA GLY A 133 -6.88 -26.60 -26.39
C GLY A 133 -5.40 -26.96 -26.35
N SER A 134 -4.90 -27.67 -27.37
CA SER A 134 -3.53 -28.20 -27.40
C SER A 134 -2.49 -27.12 -27.02
N MET A 135 -1.67 -27.41 -26.02
CA MET A 135 -0.65 -26.49 -25.53
C MET A 135 0.37 -26.21 -26.65
N LYS A 136 0.63 -24.94 -26.96
CA LYS A 136 1.74 -24.60 -27.86
C LYS A 136 3.05 -24.90 -27.12
N SER A 137 4.05 -25.44 -27.82
CA SER A 137 5.39 -25.76 -27.26
C SER A 137 5.98 -24.60 -26.44
N ILE A 138 5.78 -23.36 -26.88
CA ILE A 138 6.27 -22.15 -26.19
C ILE A 138 5.64 -21.97 -24.80
N THR A 139 4.34 -22.29 -24.64
CA THR A 139 3.65 -22.18 -23.35
C THR A 139 4.19 -23.20 -22.36
N GLU A 140 4.48 -24.43 -22.82
CA GLU A 140 5.12 -25.46 -21.99
C GLU A 140 6.51 -25.02 -21.53
N ASP A 141 7.31 -24.42 -22.43
CA ASP A 141 8.66 -23.96 -22.10
C ASP A 141 8.65 -22.81 -21.09
N ASN A 142 7.73 -21.83 -21.27
CA ASN A 142 7.52 -20.77 -20.28
C ASN A 142 7.07 -21.34 -18.93
N MET A 143 6.16 -22.30 -18.94
CA MET A 143 5.62 -22.97 -17.75
C MET A 143 6.74 -23.69 -16.98
N MET A 144 7.54 -24.49 -17.69
CA MET A 144 8.65 -25.24 -17.11
C MET A 144 9.72 -24.32 -16.53
N TYR A 145 10.14 -23.29 -17.28
CA TYR A 145 11.10 -22.31 -16.76
C TYR A 145 10.57 -21.63 -15.49
N THR A 146 9.30 -21.22 -15.49
CA THR A 146 8.67 -20.56 -14.32
C THR A 146 8.62 -21.49 -13.11
N CYS A 147 8.25 -22.75 -13.30
CA CYS A 147 8.23 -23.77 -12.24
C CYS A 147 9.64 -24.00 -11.66
N ILE A 148 10.67 -24.08 -12.51
CA ILE A 148 12.07 -24.23 -12.08
C ILE A 148 12.49 -23.09 -11.15
N GLN A 149 12.13 -21.85 -11.49
CA GLN A 149 12.45 -20.70 -10.65
C GLN A 149 11.66 -20.69 -9.33
N LEU A 150 10.38 -21.08 -9.33
CA LEU A 150 9.58 -21.18 -8.10
C LEU A 150 10.18 -22.18 -7.11
N LYS A 151 10.62 -23.33 -7.62
CA LYS A 151 11.26 -24.40 -6.82
C LYS A 151 12.58 -24.00 -6.18
N ARG A 152 13.25 -22.94 -6.69
CA ARG A 152 14.44 -22.36 -6.05
C ARG A 152 14.12 -21.55 -4.79
N ILE A 153 12.88 -21.07 -4.64
CA ILE A 153 12.44 -20.44 -3.39
C ILE A 153 12.25 -21.50 -2.31
N ASN A 154 11.52 -22.55 -2.65
CA ASN A 154 11.35 -23.74 -1.83
C ASN A 154 10.91 -24.89 -2.75
N HIS A 155 11.52 -26.05 -2.59
CA HIS A 155 11.14 -27.24 -3.36
C HIS A 155 9.69 -27.65 -3.10
N SER A 156 9.20 -27.50 -1.87
CA SER A 156 7.79 -27.73 -1.55
C SER A 156 7.07 -26.39 -1.43
N LEU A 157 5.93 -26.24 -2.11
CA LEU A 157 5.17 -25.01 -2.11
C LEU A 157 4.67 -24.68 -0.70
N HIS A 158 5.32 -23.76 0.00
CA HIS A 158 5.05 -23.49 1.41
C HIS A 158 4.18 -22.23 1.60
N PRO A 159 3.06 -22.26 2.35
CA PRO A 159 2.16 -21.10 2.57
C PRO A 159 2.88 -19.83 3.03
N THR A 160 3.87 -19.95 3.91
CA THR A 160 4.62 -18.79 4.43
C THR A 160 5.49 -18.08 3.40
N GLN A 161 5.63 -18.63 2.18
CA GLN A 161 6.42 -18.07 1.09
C GLN A 161 5.55 -17.51 -0.06
N ASP A 162 4.22 -17.44 0.08
CA ASP A 162 3.31 -16.95 -0.97
C ASP A 162 3.72 -15.61 -1.58
N TRP A 163 4.16 -14.67 -0.73
CA TRP A 163 4.63 -13.36 -1.17
C TRP A 163 5.88 -13.44 -2.06
N LYS A 164 6.80 -14.40 -1.81
CA LYS A 164 7.98 -14.62 -2.66
C LYS A 164 7.59 -15.22 -4.00
N TYR A 165 6.60 -16.12 -4.01
CA TYR A 165 6.07 -16.66 -5.26
C TYR A 165 5.42 -15.57 -6.11
N ALA A 166 4.57 -14.73 -5.50
CA ALA A 166 3.94 -13.61 -6.19
C ALA A 166 4.97 -12.61 -6.73
N ASP A 167 5.97 -12.25 -5.92
CA ASP A 167 7.06 -11.36 -6.31
C ASP A 167 7.87 -11.93 -7.48
N LEU A 168 8.29 -13.20 -7.39
CA LEU A 168 9.02 -13.87 -8.46
C LEU A 168 8.19 -13.93 -9.75
N LEU A 169 6.92 -14.34 -9.67
CA LEU A 169 6.04 -14.44 -10.82
C LEU A 169 5.80 -13.09 -11.48
N SER A 170 5.71 -12.00 -10.70
CA SER A 170 5.55 -10.64 -11.24
C SER A 170 6.79 -10.13 -11.98
N ARG A 171 7.97 -10.69 -11.69
CA ARG A 171 9.24 -10.40 -12.36
C ARG A 171 9.47 -11.31 -13.57
N LEU A 172 9.14 -12.59 -13.45
CA LEU A 172 9.31 -13.58 -14.51
C LEU A 172 8.32 -13.36 -15.65
N LEU A 173 7.05 -13.13 -15.32
CA LEU A 173 6.00 -13.08 -16.32
C LEU A 173 5.80 -11.65 -16.82
N PRO A 174 5.45 -11.49 -18.10
CA PRO A 174 5.15 -10.17 -18.64
C PRO A 174 4.02 -9.56 -17.83
N ARG A 175 4.20 -8.31 -17.39
CA ARG A 175 3.20 -7.65 -16.56
C ARG A 175 1.86 -7.65 -17.27
N LYS A 176 0.82 -8.07 -16.55
CA LYS A 176 -0.54 -7.88 -17.03
C LYS A 176 -0.72 -6.37 -17.15
N LYS A 177 -0.90 -5.86 -18.38
CA LYS A 177 -1.34 -4.48 -18.55
C LYS A 177 -2.64 -4.36 -17.78
N VAL A 178 -2.64 -3.57 -16.72
CA VAL A 178 -3.83 -3.32 -15.92
C VAL A 178 -4.81 -2.63 -16.87
N GLN A 179 -5.79 -3.37 -17.35
CA GLN A 179 -6.87 -2.78 -18.14
C GLN A 179 -7.75 -2.03 -17.16
N TYR A 180 -7.51 -0.73 -17.08
CA TYR A 180 -8.37 0.18 -16.36
C TYR A 180 -9.74 0.22 -17.05
N GLY A 181 -10.81 0.24 -16.26
CA GLY A 181 -12.14 0.54 -16.81
C GLY A 181 -12.16 1.95 -17.41
N LEU A 182 -13.14 2.25 -18.27
CA LEU A 182 -13.25 3.57 -18.92
C LEU A 182 -13.18 4.73 -17.91
N SER A 183 -13.88 4.61 -16.77
CA SER A 183 -13.89 5.63 -15.71
C SER A 183 -12.54 5.79 -15.03
N GLU A 184 -11.82 4.69 -14.76
CA GLU A 184 -10.50 4.71 -14.11
C GLU A 184 -9.43 5.27 -15.06
N GLY A 185 -9.49 4.90 -16.35
CA GLY A 185 -8.63 5.46 -17.38
C GLY A 185 -8.84 6.96 -17.57
N ALA A 186 -10.10 7.41 -17.60
CA ALA A 186 -10.43 8.84 -17.66
C ALA A 186 -9.95 9.59 -16.43
N PHE A 187 -10.13 9.01 -15.23
CA PHE A 187 -9.68 9.61 -13.98
C PHE A 187 -8.16 9.79 -13.93
N HIS A 188 -7.37 8.84 -14.42
CA HIS A 188 -5.91 8.97 -14.42
C HIS A 188 -5.33 9.71 -15.64
N SER A 189 -6.17 10.33 -16.47
CA SER A 189 -5.70 11.15 -17.58
C SER A 189 -5.08 12.47 -17.11
N GLU A 190 -4.31 13.11 -18.00
CA GLU A 190 -3.82 14.46 -17.74
C GLU A 190 -4.98 15.46 -17.69
N GLU A 191 -4.90 16.40 -16.76
CA GLU A 191 -5.86 17.48 -16.68
C GLU A 191 -5.83 18.34 -17.95
N ARG A 192 -7.00 18.51 -18.55
CA ARG A 192 -7.17 19.38 -19.71
C ARG A 192 -7.16 20.83 -19.27
N LEU A 193 -6.54 21.68 -20.09
CA LEU A 193 -6.64 23.13 -19.92
C LEU A 193 -8.05 23.59 -20.28
N THR A 194 -8.55 24.58 -19.55
CA THR A 194 -9.76 25.32 -19.88
C THR A 194 -9.54 26.19 -21.12
N ALA A 195 -10.61 26.78 -21.66
CA ALA A 195 -10.54 27.60 -22.89
C ALA A 195 -9.62 28.82 -22.76
N ASP A 196 -9.44 29.33 -21.54
CA ASP A 196 -8.53 30.40 -21.14
C ASP A 196 -7.11 29.91 -20.82
N GLY A 197 -6.81 28.62 -21.01
CA GLY A 197 -5.48 28.05 -20.82
C GLY A 197 -5.10 27.73 -19.38
N HIS A 198 -6.04 27.83 -18.44
CA HIS A 198 -5.82 27.54 -17.03
C HIS A 198 -6.17 26.07 -16.68
N ARG A 199 -5.73 25.60 -15.51
CA ARG A 199 -6.18 24.31 -14.96
C ARG A 199 -7.24 24.57 -13.89
N GLN A 200 -8.25 23.71 -13.82
CA GLN A 200 -9.26 23.81 -12.75
C GLN A 200 -8.64 23.53 -11.37
N SER A 201 -7.63 22.66 -11.33
CA SER A 201 -6.90 22.33 -10.10
C SER A 201 -6.13 23.52 -9.54
N ASP A 202 -5.71 24.49 -10.38
CA ASP A 202 -5.06 25.73 -9.94
C ASP A 202 -6.02 26.54 -9.06
N PHE A 203 -7.25 26.74 -9.52
CA PHE A 203 -8.29 27.45 -8.75
C PHE A 203 -8.59 26.78 -7.41
N VAL A 204 -8.74 25.45 -7.40
CA VAL A 204 -8.99 24.70 -6.16
C VAL A 204 -7.79 24.81 -5.22
N CYS A 205 -6.57 24.71 -5.73
CA CYS A 205 -5.34 24.85 -4.95
C CYS A 205 -5.25 26.26 -4.32
N GLU A 206 -5.45 27.31 -5.10
CA GLU A 206 -5.41 28.70 -4.62
C GLU A 206 -6.42 28.94 -3.50
N LYS A 207 -7.65 28.45 -3.64
CA LYS A 207 -8.68 28.59 -2.60
C LYS A 207 -8.33 27.82 -1.33
N LEU A 208 -7.81 26.61 -1.44
CA LEU A 208 -7.35 25.84 -0.28
C LEU A 208 -6.21 26.54 0.44
N LEU A 209 -5.25 27.11 -0.29
CA LEU A 209 -4.14 27.89 0.28
C LEU A 209 -4.65 29.16 0.96
N GLN A 210 -5.60 29.86 0.34
CA GLN A 210 -6.25 31.04 0.92
C GLN A 210 -6.90 30.68 2.27
N TYR A 211 -7.69 29.60 2.32
CA TYR A 211 -8.35 29.17 3.54
C TYR A 211 -7.36 28.73 4.62
N TYR A 212 -6.35 27.94 4.24
CA TYR A 212 -5.28 27.52 5.13
C TYR A 212 -4.57 28.71 5.78
N ASN A 213 -4.19 29.72 4.98
CA ASN A 213 -3.48 30.91 5.46
C ASN A 213 -4.37 31.85 6.28
N SER A 214 -5.68 31.82 6.07
CA SER A 214 -6.67 32.64 6.81
C SER A 214 -7.22 31.97 8.08
N TYR A 215 -6.82 30.73 8.37
CA TYR A 215 -7.38 29.98 9.49
C TYR A 215 -6.98 30.59 10.85
N ASP A 216 -7.98 31.13 11.55
CA ASP A 216 -7.88 31.51 12.96
C ASP A 216 -8.66 30.52 13.85
N PRO A 217 -8.03 29.78 14.78
CA PRO A 217 -8.70 28.83 15.67
C PRO A 217 -9.72 29.45 16.62
N ASN A 218 -9.66 30.76 16.87
CA ASN A 218 -10.63 31.49 17.68
C ASN A 218 -11.93 31.75 16.89
N GLN A 219 -11.82 32.02 15.59
CA GLN A 219 -12.97 32.34 14.73
C GLN A 219 -13.56 31.11 14.02
N HIS A 220 -12.71 30.13 13.69
CA HIS A 220 -13.08 28.97 12.90
C HIS A 220 -13.16 27.71 13.75
N ALA A 221 -14.04 26.80 13.34
CA ALA A 221 -14.33 25.62 14.12
C ALA A 221 -13.29 24.51 13.96
N ALA A 222 -12.66 24.40 12.79
CA ALA A 222 -11.52 23.54 12.48
C ALA A 222 -10.88 24.02 11.15
N PRO A 223 -9.60 23.70 10.88
CA PRO A 223 -8.96 24.00 9.60
C PRO A 223 -9.41 23.00 8.54
N TYR A 224 -10.66 23.14 8.07
CA TYR A 224 -11.18 22.31 6.98
C TYR A 224 -11.94 23.12 5.94
N ALA A 225 -11.96 22.61 4.71
CA ALA A 225 -12.79 23.11 3.62
C ALA A 225 -13.70 22.01 3.10
N SER A 226 -14.82 22.41 2.51
CA SER A 226 -15.67 21.53 1.71
C SER A 226 -15.49 21.82 0.23
N ILE A 227 -15.33 20.80 -0.59
CA ILE A 227 -15.40 20.91 -2.05
C ILE A 227 -16.73 20.31 -2.48
N VAL A 228 -17.57 21.10 -3.14
CA VAL A 228 -18.89 20.70 -3.60
C VAL A 228 -19.04 20.93 -5.10
N GLY A 229 -19.88 20.12 -5.75
CA GLY A 229 -20.12 20.22 -7.19
C GLY A 229 -20.16 18.87 -7.90
N GLY A 230 -19.93 18.90 -9.22
CA GLY A 230 -20.14 17.78 -10.16
C GLY A 230 -19.16 16.60 -10.07
N THR A 231 -19.04 15.85 -11.17
CA THR A 231 -18.38 14.52 -11.24
C THR A 231 -16.85 14.52 -11.23
N ALA A 232 -16.18 15.68 -11.07
CA ALA A 232 -14.72 15.82 -11.17
C ALA A 232 -13.99 16.15 -9.86
N LYS A 233 -14.67 16.12 -8.71
CA LYS A 233 -14.07 16.56 -7.42
C LYS A 233 -12.86 15.71 -7.01
N SER A 234 -13.01 14.39 -7.04
CA SER A 234 -11.95 13.45 -6.66
C SER A 234 -10.78 13.51 -7.65
N PHE A 235 -11.06 13.83 -8.93
CA PHE A 235 -10.04 14.08 -9.95
C PHE A 235 -9.25 15.36 -9.64
N MET A 236 -9.92 16.45 -9.24
CA MET A 236 -9.22 17.67 -8.79
C MET A 236 -8.29 17.39 -7.60
N ILE A 237 -8.73 16.57 -6.64
CA ILE A 237 -7.88 16.14 -5.52
C ILE A 237 -6.66 15.36 -6.03
N GLN A 238 -6.82 14.43 -6.97
CA GLN A 238 -5.67 13.78 -7.59
C GLN A 238 -4.71 14.80 -8.24
N GLN A 239 -5.22 15.82 -8.94
CA GLN A 239 -4.39 16.84 -9.57
C GLN A 239 -3.64 17.71 -8.55
N LEU A 240 -4.15 17.91 -7.33
CA LEU A 240 -3.38 18.54 -6.24
C LEU A 240 -2.14 17.72 -5.88
N ALA A 241 -2.21 16.39 -5.95
CA ALA A 241 -1.05 15.52 -5.73
C ALA A 241 -0.11 15.51 -6.96
N VAL A 242 -0.67 15.42 -8.17
CA VAL A 242 0.10 15.28 -9.42
C VAL A 242 0.75 16.59 -9.86
N GLN A 243 -0.04 17.66 -9.99
CA GLN A 243 0.43 18.95 -10.51
C GLN A 243 1.02 19.82 -9.41
N HIS A 244 0.40 19.81 -8.22
CA HIS A 244 0.75 20.75 -7.15
C HIS A 244 1.72 20.21 -6.12
N GLY A 245 2.02 18.90 -6.18
CA GLY A 245 2.98 18.24 -5.31
C GLY A 245 2.55 18.19 -3.83
N ILE A 246 1.24 18.24 -3.56
CA ILE A 246 0.70 18.20 -2.20
C ILE A 246 0.43 16.74 -1.81
N TYR A 247 0.94 16.30 -0.66
CA TYR A 247 0.60 14.97 -0.15
C TYR A 247 -0.84 14.92 0.32
N ILE A 248 -1.57 13.89 -0.11
CA ILE A 248 -2.98 13.73 0.20
C ILE A 248 -3.19 12.38 0.86
N ALA A 249 -3.68 12.39 2.09
CA ALA A 249 -4.21 11.21 2.74
C ALA A 249 -5.70 11.09 2.37
N TYR A 250 -6.03 10.10 1.57
CA TYR A 250 -7.32 9.98 0.90
C TYR A 250 -8.10 8.78 1.43
N ALA A 251 -9.35 9.00 1.82
CA ALA A 251 -10.30 7.94 2.13
C ALA A 251 -11.61 8.18 1.36
N SER A 252 -12.03 7.22 0.56
CA SER A 252 -13.35 7.19 -0.06
C SER A 252 -14.30 6.38 0.80
N LEU A 253 -15.39 7.02 1.25
CA LEU A 253 -16.47 6.39 2.00
C LEU A 253 -17.59 5.85 1.11
N ALA A 254 -17.38 5.80 -0.21
CA ALA A 254 -18.39 5.36 -1.17
C ALA A 254 -19.06 4.04 -0.75
N HIS A 255 -20.35 3.89 -1.01
CA HIS A 255 -21.12 2.70 -0.64
C HIS A 255 -20.44 1.41 -1.17
N GLU A 256 -20.52 0.32 -0.39
CA GLU A 256 -19.84 -0.97 -0.67
C GLU A 256 -20.17 -1.52 -2.07
N LEU A 257 -21.40 -1.29 -2.54
CA LEU A 257 -21.89 -1.71 -3.87
C LEU A 257 -21.81 -0.60 -4.94
N SER A 258 -21.22 0.55 -4.63
CA SER A 258 -21.11 1.64 -5.60
C SER A 258 -20.05 1.33 -6.67
N ASN A 259 -20.32 1.78 -7.90
CA ASN A 259 -19.33 1.78 -8.98
C ASN A 259 -18.51 3.10 -9.00
N ALA A 260 -18.43 3.80 -7.86
CA ALA A 260 -17.71 5.06 -7.76
C ALA A 260 -16.21 4.87 -8.02
N TYR A 261 -15.56 5.90 -8.56
CA TYR A 261 -14.12 5.95 -8.71
C TYR A 261 -13.56 7.30 -8.20
N PRO A 262 -12.57 7.30 -7.29
CA PRO A 262 -11.94 6.15 -6.64
C PRO A 262 -12.92 5.29 -5.83
N ARG A 263 -12.68 3.98 -5.81
CA ARG A 263 -13.52 3.01 -5.09
C ARG A 263 -13.47 3.25 -3.58
N ARG A 264 -14.41 2.65 -2.86
CA ARG A 264 -14.40 2.58 -1.39
C ARG A 264 -13.03 2.15 -0.88
N SER A 265 -12.48 2.91 0.06
CA SER A 265 -11.16 2.60 0.64
C SER A 265 -11.28 1.53 1.72
N GLU A 266 -10.27 0.68 1.86
CA GLU A 266 -10.19 -0.35 2.92
C GLU A 266 -10.41 0.19 4.34
N ILE A 267 -10.00 1.43 4.60
CA ILE A 267 -10.21 2.07 5.91
C ILE A 267 -11.71 2.35 6.18
N ALA A 268 -12.52 2.54 5.14
CA ALA A 268 -13.95 2.76 5.27
C ALA A 268 -14.68 1.50 5.75
N ASP A 269 -14.17 0.31 5.44
CA ASP A 269 -14.73 -0.96 5.92
C ASP A 269 -14.40 -1.23 7.39
N ARG A 270 -13.37 -0.56 7.91
CA ARG A 270 -13.00 -0.60 9.33
C ARG A 270 -13.62 0.53 10.14
N PHE A 271 -14.40 1.39 9.51
CA PHE A 271 -15.06 2.51 10.17
C PHE A 271 -16.08 2.01 11.20
N PRO A 272 -16.03 2.44 12.48
CA PRO A 272 -16.98 2.00 13.48
C PRO A 272 -18.41 2.40 13.10
N LYS A 273 -19.30 1.42 12.86
CA LYS A 273 -20.68 1.67 12.43
C LYS A 273 -21.57 2.20 13.56
N ASP A 274 -21.39 1.67 14.79
CA ASP A 274 -22.26 1.97 15.95
C ASP A 274 -21.53 2.67 17.12
N GLY A 275 -20.49 3.45 16.83
CA GLY A 275 -19.64 4.05 17.86
C GLY A 275 -20.26 5.27 18.56
N ILE A 276 -20.02 5.39 19.87
CA ILE A 276 -20.22 6.68 20.55
C ILE A 276 -19.25 7.72 19.95
N ARG A 277 -19.62 9.01 19.95
CA ARG A 277 -18.83 10.12 19.37
C ARG A 277 -17.33 10.04 19.71
N ARG A 278 -17.01 9.70 20.97
CA ARG A 278 -15.64 9.62 21.46
C ARG A 278 -14.83 8.50 20.81
N GLU A 279 -15.45 7.38 20.45
CA GLU A 279 -14.76 6.28 19.75
C GLU A 279 -14.51 6.63 18.29
N LEU A 280 -15.50 7.23 17.63
CA LEU A 280 -15.34 7.76 16.28
C LEU A 280 -14.21 8.81 16.22
N GLU A 281 -14.12 9.68 17.23
CA GLU A 281 -13.07 10.71 17.31
C GLU A 281 -11.68 10.05 17.44
N LYS A 282 -11.55 9.03 18.30
CA LYS A 282 -10.30 8.25 18.42
C LYS A 282 -9.91 7.54 17.13
N PHE A 283 -10.89 6.98 16.40
CA PHE A 283 -10.63 6.35 15.11
C PHE A 283 -10.03 7.36 14.12
N TRP A 284 -10.65 8.54 14.00
CA TRP A 284 -10.15 9.61 13.15
C TRP A 284 -8.78 10.14 13.58
N GLU A 285 -8.52 10.28 14.89
CA GLU A 285 -7.19 10.62 15.40
C GLU A 285 -6.14 9.59 14.95
N CYS A 286 -6.45 8.29 15.06
CA CYS A 286 -5.55 7.22 14.65
C CYS A 286 -5.31 7.23 13.13
N TYR A 287 -6.35 7.46 12.33
CA TYR A 287 -6.25 7.62 10.88
C TYR A 287 -5.34 8.80 10.52
N ILE A 288 -5.59 9.98 11.07
CA ILE A 288 -4.80 11.20 10.80
C ILE A 288 -3.33 10.99 11.18
N VAL A 289 -3.06 10.47 12.38
CA VAL A 289 -1.68 10.24 12.85
C VAL A 289 -0.94 9.24 11.98
N THR A 290 -1.60 8.13 11.61
CA THR A 290 -0.98 7.11 10.75
C THR A 290 -0.71 7.67 9.35
N SER A 291 -1.66 8.43 8.79
CA SER A 291 -1.50 9.13 7.51
C SER A 291 -0.31 10.08 7.51
N LEU A 292 -0.14 10.89 8.55
CA LEU A 292 0.98 11.82 8.65
C LEU A 292 2.33 11.10 8.79
N ALA A 293 2.36 10.00 9.54
CA ALA A 293 3.54 9.14 9.65
C ALA A 293 3.92 8.52 8.29
N ASP A 294 2.95 7.99 7.55
CA ASP A 294 3.17 7.40 6.23
C ASP A 294 3.61 8.45 5.20
N ILE A 295 3.08 9.68 5.26
CA ILE A 295 3.54 10.78 4.41
C ILE A 295 5.02 11.10 4.67
N GLU A 296 5.45 11.14 5.92
CA GLU A 296 6.87 11.39 6.26
C GLU A 296 7.77 10.23 5.84
N ALA A 297 7.29 8.99 6.02
CA ALA A 297 7.98 7.80 5.55
C ALA A 297 8.05 7.76 4.01
N CYS A 298 7.02 8.21 3.29
CA CYS A 298 7.01 8.36 1.83
C CYS A 298 8.07 9.35 1.34
N ARG A 299 8.18 10.52 1.98
CA ARG A 299 9.23 11.50 1.68
C ARG A 299 10.61 10.89 1.81
N THR A 300 10.86 10.21 2.92
CA THR A 300 12.14 9.55 3.20
C THR A 300 12.42 8.41 2.22
N ALA A 301 11.37 7.65 1.86
CA ALA A 301 11.47 6.57 0.90
C ALA A 301 11.63 7.07 -0.55
N GLY A 302 11.35 8.33 -0.86
CA GLY A 302 11.35 8.86 -2.24
C GLY A 302 10.07 8.56 -3.02
N ILE A 303 8.96 8.32 -2.34
CA ILE A 303 7.63 8.24 -2.95
C ILE A 303 7.09 9.65 -3.10
N THR A 304 6.70 10.00 -4.32
CA THR A 304 6.13 11.32 -4.64
C THR A 304 4.70 11.46 -4.11
N PRO A 305 4.16 12.70 -3.99
CA PRO A 305 2.77 12.91 -3.64
C PRO A 305 1.79 12.18 -4.57
N ALA A 306 2.05 12.21 -5.88
CA ALA A 306 1.30 11.44 -6.88
C ALA A 306 1.36 9.93 -6.62
N GLY A 307 2.57 9.40 -6.36
CA GLY A 307 2.77 8.00 -6.00
C GLY A 307 2.00 7.60 -4.73
N PHE A 308 2.03 8.44 -3.69
CA PHE A 308 1.29 8.20 -2.45
C PHE A 308 -0.23 8.22 -2.66
N TYR A 309 -0.76 9.14 -3.48
CA TYR A 309 -2.16 9.14 -3.85
C TYR A 309 -2.55 7.86 -4.62
N ASN A 310 -1.70 7.43 -5.56
CA ASN A 310 -1.91 6.20 -6.32
C ASN A 310 -1.96 4.97 -5.41
N LEU A 311 -1.08 4.86 -4.41
CA LEU A 311 -1.12 3.77 -3.42
C LEU A 311 -2.48 3.64 -2.73
N GLN A 312 -3.16 4.76 -2.48
CA GLN A 312 -4.44 4.81 -1.77
C GLN A 312 -5.66 4.58 -2.66
N THR A 313 -5.51 4.69 -4.00
CA THR A 313 -6.66 4.76 -4.92
C THR A 313 -6.63 3.72 -6.02
N LYS A 314 -5.47 3.38 -6.59
CA LYS A 314 -5.37 2.44 -7.70
C LYS A 314 -5.47 0.99 -7.22
N ARG A 315 -6.22 0.18 -7.98
CA ARG A 315 -6.44 -1.25 -7.69
C ARG A 315 -5.15 -2.07 -7.47
N PRO A 316 -4.06 -1.91 -8.25
CA PRO A 316 -2.84 -2.70 -8.04
C PRO A 316 -2.23 -2.53 -6.64
N TYR A 317 -2.53 -1.45 -5.92
CA TYR A 317 -1.99 -1.17 -4.60
C TYR A 317 -2.96 -1.51 -3.47
N TYR A 318 -3.98 -2.35 -3.74
CA TYR A 318 -4.91 -2.84 -2.72
C TYR A 318 -4.20 -3.43 -1.48
N GLY A 319 -3.08 -4.14 -1.69
CA GLY A 319 -2.26 -4.66 -0.59
C GLY A 319 -1.77 -3.55 0.36
N TYR A 320 -1.35 -2.40 -0.17
CA TYR A 320 -0.96 -1.24 0.65
C TYR A 320 -2.16 -0.69 1.43
N GLN A 321 -3.32 -0.58 0.79
CA GLN A 321 -4.54 -0.04 1.41
C GLN A 321 -4.97 -0.88 2.61
N LYS A 322 -4.90 -2.20 2.49
CA LYS A 322 -5.17 -3.14 3.58
C LYS A 322 -4.14 -3.01 4.71
N GLU A 323 -2.85 -3.00 4.36
CA GLU A 323 -1.76 -2.81 5.34
C GLU A 323 -1.92 -1.48 6.10
N PHE A 324 -2.30 -0.40 5.41
CA PHE A 324 -2.58 0.89 6.02
C PHE A 324 -3.77 0.82 6.98
N ALA A 325 -4.89 0.22 6.56
CA ALA A 325 -6.06 0.03 7.41
C ALA A 325 -5.74 -0.79 8.67
N ASP A 326 -4.96 -1.87 8.54
CA ASP A 326 -4.51 -2.69 9.66
C ASP A 326 -3.59 -1.89 10.61
N ARG A 327 -2.72 -1.01 10.08
CA ARG A 327 -1.92 -0.10 10.92
C ARG A 327 -2.81 0.86 11.71
N VAL A 328 -3.82 1.46 11.09
CA VAL A 328 -4.78 2.35 11.78
C VAL A 328 -5.52 1.60 12.88
N MET A 329 -6.06 0.42 12.58
CA MET A 329 -6.80 -0.39 13.56
C MET A 329 -5.93 -0.90 14.70
N SER A 330 -4.68 -1.26 14.40
CA SER A 330 -3.71 -1.62 15.43
C SER A 330 -3.46 -0.46 16.40
N LEU A 331 -3.34 0.78 15.91
CA LEU A 331 -3.20 1.96 16.77
C LEU A 331 -4.48 2.24 17.58
N PHE A 332 -5.64 2.13 16.93
CA PHE A 332 -6.95 2.30 17.57
C PHE A 332 -7.16 1.31 18.72
N ASN A 333 -6.83 0.03 18.53
CA ASN A 333 -6.95 -1.01 19.55
C ASN A 333 -5.96 -0.84 20.71
N MET A 334 -4.80 -0.21 20.48
CA MET A 334 -3.86 0.14 21.53
C MET A 334 -4.29 1.39 22.33
N TYR A 335 -5.13 2.25 21.76
CA TYR A 335 -5.52 3.54 22.33
C TYR A 335 -6.04 3.46 23.78
N PRO A 336 -6.93 2.52 24.17
CA PRO A 336 -7.39 2.42 25.56
C PRO A 336 -6.24 2.23 26.54
N ARG A 337 -5.26 1.38 26.19
CA ARG A 337 -4.09 1.08 27.03
C ARG A 337 -3.17 2.29 27.22
N LEU A 338 -3.19 3.25 26.29
CA LEU A 338 -2.40 4.46 26.39
C LEU A 338 -2.95 5.41 27.47
N ARG A 339 -4.28 5.52 27.64
CA ARG A 339 -4.90 6.46 28.58
C ARG A 339 -4.93 6.01 30.05
N HIS A 340 -4.67 4.74 30.35
CA HIS A 340 -4.70 4.22 31.73
C HIS A 340 -3.39 4.41 32.51
N THR A 341 -2.41 5.14 31.98
CA THR A 341 -1.18 5.44 32.71
C THR A 341 -1.33 6.77 33.46
N GLU A 342 -1.39 6.72 34.80
CA GLU A 342 -1.63 7.88 35.68
C GLU A 342 -0.60 9.03 35.56
N VAL A 343 0.49 8.82 34.81
CA VAL A 343 1.54 9.83 34.62
C VAL A 343 1.58 10.28 33.16
N VAL A 344 0.98 11.44 32.89
CA VAL A 344 0.91 12.10 31.56
C VAL A 344 2.27 12.11 30.83
N LYS A 345 3.38 12.32 31.57
CA LYS A 345 4.73 12.31 30.99
C LYS A 345 5.17 10.92 30.50
N LYS A 346 4.86 9.84 31.23
CA LYS A 346 5.18 8.47 30.81
C LYS A 346 4.31 8.05 29.62
N GLN A 347 3.06 8.48 29.61
CA GLN A 347 2.14 8.26 28.49
C GLN A 347 2.70 8.88 27.20
N ARG A 348 3.12 10.15 27.24
CA ARG A 348 3.74 10.84 26.10
C ARG A 348 4.93 10.08 25.52
N ILE A 349 5.84 9.62 26.38
CA ILE A 349 7.01 8.85 25.95
C ILE A 349 6.60 7.52 25.30
N LYS A 350 5.62 6.80 25.88
CA LYS A 350 5.13 5.53 25.31
C LYS A 350 4.44 5.73 23.96
N VAL A 351 3.60 6.76 23.84
CA VAL A 351 2.95 7.16 22.57
C VAL A 351 4.00 7.52 21.53
N GLN A 352 4.97 8.35 21.90
CA GLN A 352 6.08 8.76 21.03
C GLN A 352 6.88 7.56 20.52
N ALA A 353 7.28 6.63 21.41
CA ALA A 353 8.03 5.44 21.03
C ALA A 353 7.26 4.53 20.06
N ILE A 354 5.95 4.33 20.29
CA ILE A 354 5.08 3.56 19.39
C ILE A 354 5.01 4.23 18.02
N LEU A 355 4.90 5.54 17.96
CA LEU A 355 4.75 6.29 16.71
C LEU A 355 6.07 6.34 15.92
N SER A 356 7.21 6.56 16.58
CA SER A 356 8.52 6.46 15.94
C SER A 356 8.75 5.06 15.37
N SER A 357 8.45 4.00 16.14
CA SER A 357 8.55 2.63 15.66
C SER A 357 7.65 2.36 14.44
N ARG A 358 6.49 3.03 14.35
CA ARG A 358 5.60 2.93 13.20
C ARG A 358 6.14 3.66 11.97
N VAL A 359 6.77 4.83 12.13
CA VAL A 359 7.46 5.51 11.03
C VAL A 359 8.57 4.61 10.48
N ASP A 360 9.40 4.04 11.35
CA ASP A 360 10.49 3.14 10.93
C ASP A 360 9.95 1.91 10.20
N HIS A 361 8.88 1.29 10.72
CA HIS A 361 8.23 0.16 10.07
C HIS A 361 7.60 0.55 8.73
N ALA A 362 6.89 1.68 8.67
CA ALA A 362 6.30 2.20 7.45
C ALA A 362 7.38 2.49 6.40
N GLN A 363 8.54 3.04 6.79
CA GLN A 363 9.66 3.27 5.87
C GLN A 363 10.16 1.97 5.22
N VAL A 364 10.29 0.89 5.99
CA VAL A 364 10.71 -0.41 5.45
C VAL A 364 9.69 -0.94 4.44
N LEU A 365 8.39 -0.87 4.76
CA LEU A 365 7.32 -1.30 3.88
C LEU A 365 7.23 -0.42 2.62
N LEU A 366 7.35 0.90 2.78
CA LEU A 366 7.22 1.86 1.68
C LEU A 366 8.38 1.78 0.70
N ARG A 367 9.57 1.30 1.09
CA ARG A 367 10.64 1.02 0.11
C ARG A 367 10.22 -0.04 -0.91
N ARG A 368 9.52 -1.08 -0.48
CA ARG A 368 8.94 -2.09 -1.39
C ARG A 368 7.91 -1.45 -2.31
N TRP A 369 6.97 -0.68 -1.75
CA TRP A 369 5.93 0.00 -2.52
C TRP A 369 6.49 1.03 -3.51
N ARG A 370 7.60 1.71 -3.18
CA ARG A 370 8.30 2.61 -4.09
C ARG A 370 8.79 1.89 -5.35
N LEU A 371 9.49 0.77 -5.18
CA LEU A 371 9.98 -0.01 -6.32
C LEU A 371 8.81 -0.46 -7.20
N GLU A 372 7.69 -0.81 -6.58
CA GLU A 372 6.49 -1.19 -7.29
C GLU A 372 5.90 -0.01 -8.09
N LEU A 373 5.73 1.17 -7.47
CA LEU A 373 5.27 2.38 -8.14
C LEU A 373 6.18 2.78 -9.30
N GLU A 374 7.51 2.77 -9.09
CA GLU A 374 8.50 3.11 -10.13
C GLU A 374 8.38 2.16 -11.31
N SER A 375 8.27 0.87 -11.03
CA SER A 375 8.15 -0.14 -12.08
C SER A 375 6.83 -0.04 -12.87
N ASN A 376 5.77 0.46 -12.26
CA ASN A 376 4.48 0.72 -12.92
C ASN A 376 4.39 2.10 -13.58
N GLY A 377 5.40 2.96 -13.42
CA GLY A 377 5.35 4.35 -13.87
C GLY A 377 4.40 5.24 -13.05
N ASP A 378 4.02 4.81 -11.85
CA ASP A 378 3.04 5.50 -10.98
C ASP A 378 3.68 6.41 -9.94
N ASN A 379 5.02 6.44 -9.84
CA ASN A 379 5.78 7.37 -8.99
C ASN A 379 6.21 8.65 -9.73
N CYS A 380 5.27 9.30 -10.42
CA CYS A 380 5.57 10.45 -11.29
C CYS A 380 6.26 11.60 -10.55
N LYS A 381 7.32 12.16 -11.13
CA LYS A 381 8.01 13.33 -10.59
C LYS A 381 7.10 14.56 -10.60
N ILE A 382 7.23 15.40 -9.58
CA ILE A 382 6.51 16.67 -9.48
C ILE A 382 7.07 17.63 -10.56
N PRO A 383 6.23 18.35 -11.33
CA PRO A 383 6.68 19.39 -12.23
C PRO A 383 7.55 20.43 -11.49
N SER A 384 8.72 20.76 -12.03
CA SER A 384 9.73 21.61 -11.40
C SER A 384 9.30 23.08 -11.21
N SER A 385 8.17 23.50 -11.78
CA SER A 385 7.69 24.89 -11.81
C SER A 385 6.99 25.38 -10.54
N GLN A 386 6.89 24.56 -9.48
CA GLN A 386 5.91 24.77 -8.40
C GLN A 386 6.48 24.96 -6.98
N ALA A 387 7.77 25.29 -6.85
CA ALA A 387 8.48 25.31 -5.57
C ALA A 387 8.34 26.59 -4.71
N GLY A 388 7.48 27.55 -5.10
CA GLY A 388 7.57 28.94 -4.59
C GLY A 388 6.63 29.40 -3.47
N GLY A 389 5.78 28.56 -2.87
CA GLY A 389 4.75 29.02 -1.93
C GLY A 389 4.66 28.22 -0.63
N VAL A 390 4.15 28.85 0.44
CA VAL A 390 3.78 28.16 1.70
C VAL A 390 2.58 27.25 1.40
N LYS A 391 2.84 25.96 1.18
CA LYS A 391 1.84 24.93 0.93
C LYS A 391 1.62 24.08 2.19
N PRO A 392 0.39 23.57 2.45
CA PRO A 392 0.19 22.61 3.52
C PRO A 392 1.02 21.36 3.25
N ARG A 393 1.63 20.80 4.31
CA ARG A 393 2.44 19.59 4.19
C ARG A 393 1.59 18.36 3.83
N ALA A 394 0.33 18.34 4.23
CA ALA A 394 -0.61 17.26 3.97
C ALA A 394 -2.05 17.78 3.92
N LEU A 395 -2.84 17.21 3.01
CA LEU A 395 -4.30 17.32 3.03
C LEU A 395 -4.89 15.99 3.50
N ILE A 396 -5.85 16.06 4.41
CA ILE A 396 -6.64 14.89 4.82
C ILE A 396 -7.97 14.98 4.09
N CYS A 397 -8.13 14.18 3.03
CA CYS A 397 -9.31 14.19 2.18
C CYS A 397 -10.23 13.02 2.50
N VAL A 398 -11.50 13.33 2.76
CA VAL A 398 -12.58 12.34 2.89
C VAL A 398 -13.56 12.57 1.73
N ASP A 399 -13.64 11.58 0.85
CA ASP A 399 -14.56 11.55 -0.28
C ASP A 399 -15.86 10.82 0.06
N GLU A 400 -16.92 11.17 -0.66
CA GLU A 400 -18.30 10.78 -0.34
C GLU A 400 -18.67 11.15 1.11
N ALA A 401 -18.32 12.37 1.49
CA ALA A 401 -18.49 12.86 2.86
C ALA A 401 -19.95 12.90 3.32
N HIS A 402 -20.93 12.75 2.41
CA HIS A 402 -22.34 12.60 2.75
C HIS A 402 -22.58 11.43 3.72
N GLU A 403 -21.75 10.38 3.67
CA GLU A 403 -21.72 9.24 4.60
C GLU A 403 -21.32 9.60 6.05
N LEU A 404 -20.81 10.81 6.27
CA LEU A 404 -20.54 11.36 7.61
C LEU A 404 -21.77 12.06 8.22
N PHE A 405 -22.81 12.31 7.43
CA PHE A 405 -23.99 13.06 7.83
C PHE A 405 -25.21 12.14 7.96
N ASP A 406 -25.18 11.27 8.97
CA ASP A 406 -26.34 10.45 9.34
C ASP A 406 -27.36 11.31 10.11
N ASN A 407 -28.50 11.63 9.49
CA ASN A 407 -29.63 12.36 10.09
C ASN A 407 -29.22 13.66 10.86
N ASN A 408 -30.14 14.25 11.62
CA ASN A 408 -29.98 15.57 12.26
C ASN A 408 -28.83 15.65 13.30
N SER A 409 -28.20 14.55 13.71
CA SER A 409 -27.17 14.54 14.76
C SER A 409 -25.72 14.51 14.25
N SER A 410 -25.46 14.05 13.02
CA SER A 410 -24.15 14.13 12.33
C SER A 410 -22.93 13.75 13.20
N PHE A 411 -23.05 12.73 14.06
CA PHE A 411 -22.01 12.37 15.04
C PHE A 411 -20.66 12.01 14.39
N LYS A 412 -20.68 11.34 13.24
CA LYS A 412 -19.48 10.96 12.49
C LYS A 412 -18.69 12.19 12.02
N PHE A 413 -19.38 13.18 11.45
CA PHE A 413 -18.77 14.45 11.06
C PHE A 413 -18.23 15.23 12.26
N HIS A 414 -18.99 15.26 13.37
CA HIS A 414 -18.54 15.88 14.62
C HIS A 414 -17.27 15.25 15.19
N ALA A 415 -17.18 13.92 15.13
CA ALA A 415 -16.01 13.17 15.56
C ALA A 415 -14.79 13.46 14.68
N PHE A 416 -14.96 13.51 13.36
CA PHE A 416 -13.89 13.87 12.42
C PHE A 416 -13.35 15.28 12.69
N ARG A 417 -14.25 16.26 12.84
CA ARG A 417 -13.86 17.64 13.18
C ARG A 417 -13.23 17.74 14.56
N GLY A 418 -13.75 16.96 15.51
CA GLY A 418 -13.17 16.77 16.84
C GLY A 418 -11.70 16.36 16.72
N ALA A 419 -11.41 15.29 15.98
CA ALA A 419 -10.06 14.77 15.77
C ALA A 419 -9.13 15.75 15.03
N ILE A 420 -9.61 16.51 14.04
CA ILE A 420 -8.79 17.53 13.36
C ILE A 420 -8.43 18.67 14.33
N ARG A 421 -9.37 19.09 15.20
CA ARG A 421 -9.19 20.19 16.15
C ARG A 421 -8.37 19.77 17.36
N GLN A 422 -8.76 18.66 17.98
CA GLN A 422 -8.14 18.03 19.14
C GLN A 422 -6.92 17.26 18.63
N ARG A 423 -5.86 18.01 18.37
CA ARG A 423 -4.54 17.48 18.07
C ARG A 423 -3.90 16.86 19.32
N ASP A 424 -4.62 16.11 20.15
CA ASP A 424 -4.07 15.61 21.41
C ASP A 424 -2.89 14.67 21.16
N LEU A 425 -3.01 13.71 20.23
CA LEU A 425 -1.87 12.93 19.75
C LEU A 425 -0.90 13.77 18.91
N SER A 426 -1.38 14.64 18.03
CA SER A 426 -0.54 15.46 17.14
C SER A 426 0.32 16.51 17.89
N ARG A 427 -0.10 16.98 19.06
CA ARG A 427 0.66 17.87 19.95
C ARG A 427 1.80 17.13 20.63
N ASP A 428 1.52 15.93 21.12
CA ASP A 428 2.53 15.03 21.69
C ASP A 428 3.53 14.54 20.62
N LEU A 429 3.13 14.59 19.35
CA LEU A 429 3.92 14.26 18.17
C LEU A 429 4.78 15.41 17.61
N SER A 430 4.74 16.61 18.19
CA SER A 430 5.38 17.81 17.61
C SER A 430 6.86 17.71 17.27
N ASN A 431 7.58 16.75 17.84
CA ASN A 431 8.98 16.46 17.51
C ASN A 431 9.18 15.66 16.21
N PHE A 432 8.14 15.01 15.69
CA PHE A 432 8.20 14.12 14.51
C PHE A 432 7.16 14.47 13.45
N VAL A 433 6.00 14.97 13.88
CA VAL A 433 4.93 15.48 13.01
C VAL A 433 4.86 16.98 13.23
N PRO A 434 5.19 17.80 12.22
CA PRO A 434 5.14 19.25 12.33
C PRO A 434 3.75 19.70 12.76
N GLN A 435 3.68 20.61 13.73
CA GLN A 435 2.41 21.19 14.16
C GLN A 435 1.76 22.03 13.04
N ASP A 436 2.51 22.45 12.03
CA ASP A 436 2.00 23.17 10.88
C ASP A 436 1.75 22.19 9.72
N GLY A 437 0.49 22.00 9.32
CA GLY A 437 0.22 21.59 7.93
C GLY A 437 -0.63 20.36 7.66
N ALA A 438 -1.51 19.92 8.58
CA ALA A 438 -2.65 19.08 8.20
C ALA A 438 -3.91 19.95 8.08
N PHE A 439 -4.52 19.97 6.90
CA PHE A 439 -5.77 20.66 6.59
C PHE A 439 -6.81 19.64 6.10
N GLY A 440 -8.01 19.67 6.67
CA GLY A 440 -9.08 18.74 6.32
C GLY A 440 -9.81 19.16 5.06
N VAL A 441 -10.17 18.22 4.20
CA VAL A 441 -11.00 18.47 3.02
C VAL A 441 -12.12 17.42 2.98
N SER A 442 -13.36 17.87 2.97
CA SER A 442 -14.53 17.01 2.76
C SER A 442 -15.09 17.24 1.35
N ILE A 443 -15.41 16.16 0.64
CA ILE A 443 -15.89 16.22 -0.73
C ILE A 443 -17.34 15.72 -0.77
N GLY A 444 -18.24 16.49 -1.38
CA GLY A 444 -19.67 16.21 -1.39
C GLY A 444 -20.41 16.70 -2.64
N THR A 445 -21.65 16.27 -2.82
CA THR A 445 -22.45 16.53 -4.02
C THR A 445 -23.44 17.69 -3.88
N ASP A 446 -23.80 18.09 -2.66
CA ASP A 446 -24.87 19.06 -2.42
C ASP A 446 -24.49 20.11 -1.35
N HIS A 447 -24.95 21.34 -1.57
CA HIS A 447 -24.91 22.46 -0.62
C HIS A 447 -25.67 22.16 0.67
N SER A 448 -26.63 21.21 0.68
CA SER A 448 -27.28 20.77 1.93
C SER A 448 -26.30 20.19 2.96
N MET A 449 -25.10 19.74 2.54
CA MET A 449 -24.03 19.39 3.48
C MET A 449 -23.54 20.59 4.28
N GLU A 450 -23.51 21.79 3.70
CA GLU A 450 -23.12 23.01 4.40
C GLU A 450 -24.19 23.43 5.40
N GLU A 451 -25.48 23.35 5.04
CA GLU A 451 -26.57 23.60 6.00
C GLU A 451 -26.50 22.62 7.18
N ARG A 452 -26.34 21.32 6.89
CA ARG A 452 -26.19 20.28 7.94
C ARG A 452 -24.93 20.51 8.77
N ALA A 453 -23.82 20.86 8.14
CA ALA A 453 -22.59 21.19 8.84
C ALA A 453 -22.75 22.45 9.71
N THR A 454 -23.48 23.47 9.25
CA THR A 454 -23.77 24.71 9.99
C THR A 454 -24.62 24.43 11.22
N VAL A 455 -25.71 23.69 11.05
CA VAL A 455 -26.59 23.25 12.15
C VAL A 455 -25.79 22.49 13.20
N ALA A 456 -24.87 21.63 12.76
CA ALA A 456 -23.97 20.91 13.64
C ALA A 456 -23.05 21.84 14.48
N ILE A 457 -22.55 22.97 13.95
CA ILE A 457 -21.51 23.78 14.64
C ILE A 457 -22.03 24.49 15.90
N GLY A 458 -23.32 24.83 15.95
CA GLY A 458 -23.84 25.80 16.91
C GLY A 458 -23.41 27.24 16.59
N VAL A 459 -24.14 28.21 17.13
CA VAL A 459 -24.21 29.62 16.66
C VAL A 459 -22.91 30.46 16.81
N GLY A 460 -21.79 29.89 17.26
CA GLY A 460 -20.60 30.66 17.69
C GLY A 460 -19.37 30.68 16.77
N LYS A 461 -19.28 29.80 15.75
CA LYS A 461 -18.06 29.68 14.91
C LYS A 461 -18.37 29.64 13.42
N LYS A 462 -17.51 30.25 12.60
CA LYS A 462 -17.65 30.30 11.14
C LYS A 462 -17.08 29.05 10.47
N MET A 463 -17.68 28.64 9.36
CA MET A 463 -17.08 27.74 8.37
C MET A 463 -16.46 28.56 7.24
N PHE A 464 -15.48 27.97 6.57
CA PHE A 464 -15.12 28.45 5.25
C PHE A 464 -16.25 28.13 4.26
N PRO A 465 -16.58 29.06 3.34
CA PRO A 465 -17.56 28.77 2.31
C PRO A 465 -17.05 27.64 1.40
N PRO A 466 -17.95 26.79 0.89
CA PRO A 466 -17.56 25.65 0.07
C PRO A 466 -16.87 26.13 -1.21
N ILE A 467 -15.86 25.38 -1.63
CA ILE A 467 -15.21 25.58 -2.92
C ILE A 467 -16.10 24.89 -3.97
N THR A 468 -16.86 25.69 -4.71
CA THR A 468 -17.64 25.20 -5.85
C THR A 468 -16.73 25.11 -7.07
N ILE A 469 -16.59 23.92 -7.63
CA ILE A 469 -15.86 23.73 -8.89
C ILE A 469 -16.73 24.27 -10.04
N PRO A 470 -16.23 25.19 -10.87
CA PRO A 470 -16.97 25.67 -12.03
C PRO A 470 -17.32 24.51 -12.96
N THR A 471 -18.59 24.40 -13.34
CA THR A 471 -19.02 23.46 -14.38
C THR A 471 -18.48 23.97 -15.72
N ILE A 472 -17.71 23.14 -16.43
CA ILE A 472 -17.27 23.41 -17.81
C ILE A 472 -18.32 22.89 -18.77
#